data_AF-A0A1J5H6X2-F1
#
_entry.id   AF-A0A1J5H6X2-F1
#
_cell.length_a   1.000
_cell.length_b   1.000
_cell.length_c   1.000
_cell.angle_alpha   90.00
_cell.angle_beta   90.00
_cell.angle_gamma   90.00
#
_symmetry.space_group_name_H-M   'P 1'
#
loop_
_entity.id
_entity.type
_entity.pdbx_description
1 polymer ?
#
loop_
_entity_poly.entity_id
_entity_poly.type
_entity_poly.pdbx_seq_one_letter_code
_entity_poly.pdbx_strand_id
1 'polypeptide(L)'
;MNDIIVQKYGGSSVANIDKIKKVAKKIVQKAKEGNKIVIVVSAMGNATDELIKMAQKISRSPSERELDMLISTGEQVSIALLAMAIHALGWKAISFTGMQAGIITNAVHTKAKVTTINQEKIKSALEEGKIVIVAGFQGIDANGDITTLGRGGSDTTAIALAAQLGASRCEIYTDVSGVYTADPRIIPSARRIANISYDEMAEMASLGAKVMHYRAIDLARNYKVKIIVKSSFTPGEGTVIKEADTMLEKFVVRGVTHETNVGKIVVQEVP
;
A
#
# COMPACT_ATOMS: atom_id res chain seq x y z
N MET A 1 14.94 -5.42 -20.62
CA MET A 1 13.99 -6.32 -19.92
C MET A 1 12.78 -5.47 -19.54
N ASN A 2 11.58 -5.86 -19.96
CA ASN A 2 10.35 -5.13 -19.63
C ASN A 2 9.86 -5.56 -18.24
N ASP A 3 10.57 -5.12 -17.19
CA ASP A 3 10.20 -5.45 -15.82
C ASP A 3 8.90 -4.75 -15.43
N ILE A 4 7.99 -5.50 -14.82
CA ILE A 4 6.82 -4.93 -14.15
C ILE A 4 7.30 -4.38 -12.80
N ILE A 5 6.94 -3.13 -12.52
CA ILE A 5 7.12 -2.49 -11.21
C ILE A 5 5.75 -2.09 -10.70
N VAL A 6 5.41 -2.56 -9.50
CA VAL A 6 4.24 -2.05 -8.79
C VAL A 6 4.69 -0.90 -7.90
N GLN A 7 3.98 0.23 -7.92
CA GLN A 7 4.22 1.35 -7.02
C GLN A 7 2.94 1.67 -6.24
N LYS A 8 3.03 1.77 -4.92
CA LYS A 8 1.93 2.22 -4.07
C LYS A 8 2.18 3.64 -3.59
N TYR A 9 1.19 4.52 -3.69
CA TYR A 9 1.23 5.87 -3.13
C TYR A 9 0.17 6.00 -2.02
N GLY A 10 0.62 6.27 -0.79
CA GLY A 10 -0.27 6.51 0.35
C GLY A 10 -1.02 7.85 0.26
N GLY A 11 -2.06 8.02 1.08
CA GLY A 11 -2.95 9.21 1.01
C GLY A 11 -2.23 10.54 1.21
N SER A 12 -1.19 10.58 2.05
CA SER A 12 -0.32 11.76 2.22
C SER A 12 0.42 12.17 0.94
N SER A 13 0.72 11.19 0.08
CA SER A 13 1.44 11.35 -1.20
C SER A 13 0.55 11.90 -2.31
N VAL A 14 -0.77 11.78 -2.17
CA VAL A 14 -1.78 12.25 -3.13
C VAL A 14 -2.79 13.21 -2.48
N ALA A 15 -2.43 13.82 -1.35
CA ALA A 15 -3.37 14.58 -0.53
C ALA A 15 -3.97 15.84 -1.19
N ASN A 16 -3.38 16.33 -2.29
CA ASN A 16 -3.89 17.45 -3.06
C ASN A 16 -3.45 17.37 -4.52
N ILE A 17 -4.01 18.24 -5.37
CA ILE A 17 -3.77 18.26 -6.81
C ILE A 17 -2.29 18.44 -7.16
N ASP A 18 -1.56 19.31 -6.45
CA ASP A 18 -0.13 19.54 -6.70
C ASP A 18 0.71 18.30 -6.41
N LYS A 19 0.38 17.58 -5.32
CA LYS A 19 1.01 16.30 -5.00
C LYS A 19 0.69 15.24 -6.05
N ILE A 20 -0.56 15.15 -6.51
CA ILE A 20 -0.95 14.24 -7.61
C ILE A 20 -0.14 14.56 -8.87
N LYS A 21 0.00 15.83 -9.26
CA LYS A 21 0.83 16.24 -10.42
C LYS A 21 2.30 15.85 -10.24
N LYS A 22 2.86 16.00 -9.04
CA LYS A 22 4.25 15.56 -8.74
C LYS A 22 4.40 14.05 -8.85
N VAL A 23 3.45 13.28 -8.32
CA VAL A 23 3.41 11.81 -8.44
C VAL A 23 3.31 11.39 -9.91
N ALA A 24 2.42 12.02 -10.69
CA ALA A 24 2.28 11.75 -12.12
C ALA A 24 3.60 11.96 -12.90
N LYS A 25 4.32 13.07 -12.63
CA LYS A 25 5.64 13.32 -13.23
C LYS A 25 6.65 12.22 -12.91
N LYS A 26 6.69 11.77 -11.66
CA LYS A 26 7.58 10.70 -11.19
C LYS A 26 7.27 9.36 -11.87
N ILE A 27 5.99 9.02 -11.99
CA ILE A 27 5.53 7.80 -12.65
C ILE A 27 5.93 7.82 -14.13
N VAL A 28 5.67 8.93 -14.82
CA VAL A 28 6.04 9.13 -16.23
C VAL A 28 7.55 9.02 -16.43
N GLN A 29 8.35 9.60 -15.53
CA GLN A 29 9.81 9.47 -15.59
C GLN A 29 10.23 8.00 -15.47
N LYS A 30 9.61 7.22 -14.57
CA LYS A 30 9.91 5.80 -14.42
C LYS A 30 9.47 4.95 -15.61
N ALA A 31 8.35 5.30 -16.23
CA ALA A 31 7.86 4.65 -17.44
C ALA A 31 8.79 4.91 -18.64
N LYS A 32 9.38 6.12 -18.75
CA LYS A 32 10.38 6.47 -19.78
C LYS A 32 11.64 5.60 -19.76
N GLU A 33 11.95 4.98 -18.62
CA GLU A 33 13.06 4.04 -18.49
C GLU A 33 12.75 2.65 -19.11
N GLY A 34 11.56 2.46 -19.71
CA GLY A 34 11.16 1.21 -20.37
C GLY A 34 10.44 0.20 -19.46
N ASN A 35 10.10 0.60 -18.23
CA ASN A 35 9.41 -0.28 -17.28
C ASN A 35 7.90 -0.33 -17.53
N LYS A 36 7.27 -1.50 -17.31
CA LYS A 36 5.81 -1.62 -17.23
C LYS A 36 5.35 -1.24 -15.83
N ILE A 37 4.52 -0.21 -15.71
CA ILE A 37 4.18 0.38 -14.41
C ILE A 37 2.73 0.10 -14.04
N VAL A 38 2.54 -0.48 -12.84
CA VAL A 38 1.24 -0.61 -12.18
C VAL A 38 1.26 0.21 -10.91
N ILE A 39 0.27 1.07 -10.74
CA ILE A 39 0.16 2.00 -9.62
C ILE A 39 -0.99 1.57 -8.73
N VAL A 40 -0.81 1.63 -7.41
CA VAL A 40 -1.88 1.49 -6.42
C VAL A 40 -1.96 2.80 -5.64
N VAL A 41 -3.16 3.36 -5.51
CA VAL A 41 -3.36 4.66 -4.84
C VAL A 41 -4.39 4.50 -3.73
N SER A 42 -4.08 5.07 -2.56
CA SER A 42 -5.03 5.24 -1.45
C SER A 42 -5.90 6.50 -1.65
N ALA A 43 -6.98 6.64 -0.89
CA ALA A 43 -7.76 7.88 -0.88
C ALA A 43 -6.89 9.13 -0.55
N MET A 44 -7.29 10.30 -1.06
CA MET A 44 -6.58 11.56 -0.87
C MET A 44 -6.59 11.99 0.61
N GLY A 45 -5.41 12.22 1.19
CA GLY A 45 -5.29 12.81 2.52
C GLY A 45 -6.06 12.03 3.58
N ASN A 46 -7.06 12.68 4.19
CA ASN A 46 -7.90 12.11 5.25
C ASN A 46 -9.32 11.76 4.75
N ALA A 47 -9.53 11.65 3.43
CA ALA A 47 -10.87 11.44 2.86
C ALA A 47 -11.57 10.20 3.42
N THR A 48 -10.85 9.09 3.63
CA THR A 48 -11.42 7.88 4.25
C THR A 48 -11.95 8.16 5.66
N ASP A 49 -11.19 8.89 6.48
CA ASP A 49 -11.60 9.24 7.85
C ASP A 49 -12.81 10.18 7.85
N GLU A 50 -12.90 11.10 6.89
CA GLU A 50 -14.05 11.99 6.72
C GLU A 50 -15.31 11.19 6.35
N LEU A 51 -15.20 10.25 5.42
CA LEU A 51 -16.30 9.36 5.03
C LEU A 51 -16.78 8.49 6.22
N ILE A 52 -15.85 7.94 7.00
CA ILE A 52 -16.19 7.17 8.21
C ILE A 52 -16.92 8.05 9.22
N LYS A 53 -16.44 9.28 9.46
CA LYS A 53 -17.11 10.24 10.36
C LYS A 53 -18.51 10.59 9.88
N MET A 54 -18.72 10.70 8.57
CA MET A 54 -20.06 10.94 8.00
C MET A 54 -21.00 9.76 8.26
N ALA A 55 -20.56 8.52 8.02
CA ALA A 55 -21.35 7.33 8.32
C ALA A 55 -21.73 7.26 9.81
N GLN A 56 -20.78 7.58 10.69
CA GLN A 56 -20.99 7.58 12.15
C GLN A 56 -21.98 8.65 12.63
N LYS A 57 -22.15 9.75 11.89
CA LYS A 57 -23.19 10.76 12.16
C LYS A 57 -24.59 10.26 11.81
N ILE A 58 -24.71 9.31 10.89
CA ILE A 58 -25.99 8.68 10.52
C ILE A 58 -26.33 7.54 11.49
N SER A 59 -25.37 6.66 11.76
CA SER A 59 -25.55 5.53 12.67
C SER A 59 -24.28 5.29 13.48
N ARG A 60 -24.42 5.01 14.78
CA ARG A 60 -23.29 4.60 15.64
C ARG A 60 -22.70 3.24 15.24
N SER A 61 -23.47 2.42 14.54
CA SER A 61 -23.07 1.11 14.04
C SER A 61 -23.58 0.97 12.60
N PRO A 62 -22.94 1.63 11.61
CA PRO A 62 -23.33 1.49 10.22
C PRO A 62 -23.15 0.04 9.76
N SER A 63 -23.98 -0.40 8.82
CA SER A 63 -23.79 -1.71 8.17
C SER A 63 -22.39 -1.78 7.56
N GLU A 64 -21.67 -2.86 7.83
CA GLU A 64 -20.31 -3.05 7.32
C GLU A 64 -20.26 -3.06 5.78
N ARG A 65 -21.29 -3.63 5.13
CA ARG A 65 -21.43 -3.63 3.67
C ARG A 65 -21.55 -2.20 3.12
N GLU A 66 -22.43 -1.40 3.70
CA GLU A 66 -22.64 -0.01 3.24
C GLU A 66 -21.46 0.88 3.60
N LEU A 67 -20.75 0.57 4.69
CA LEU A 67 -19.51 1.24 5.02
C LEU A 67 -18.45 0.97 3.94
N ASP A 68 -18.27 -0.28 3.52
CA ASP A 68 -17.35 -0.65 2.43
C ASP A 68 -17.72 0.06 1.11
N MET A 69 -19.00 0.09 0.75
CA MET A 69 -19.53 0.85 -0.38
C MET A 69 -19.10 2.32 -0.30
N LEU A 70 -19.37 2.98 0.83
CA LEU A 70 -19.07 4.39 1.03
C LEU A 70 -17.57 4.70 0.93
N ILE A 71 -16.75 4.01 1.71
CA ILE A 71 -15.34 4.37 1.85
C ILE A 71 -14.52 4.04 0.60
N SER A 72 -14.95 3.06 -0.20
CA SER A 72 -14.30 2.70 -1.47
C SER A 72 -14.28 3.84 -2.50
N THR A 73 -15.18 4.82 -2.35
CA THR A 73 -15.28 5.98 -3.25
C THR A 73 -14.05 6.90 -3.17
N GLY A 74 -13.36 6.93 -2.02
CA GLY A 74 -12.18 7.77 -1.83
C GLY A 74 -11.02 7.41 -2.76
N GLU A 75 -10.74 6.11 -2.92
CA GLU A 75 -9.73 5.65 -3.88
C GLU A 75 -10.16 5.86 -5.33
N GLN A 76 -11.46 5.79 -5.65
CA GLN A 76 -11.96 6.02 -7.01
C GLN A 76 -11.67 7.45 -7.49
N VAL A 77 -11.88 8.44 -6.63
CA VAL A 77 -11.50 9.83 -6.90
C VAL A 77 -9.99 9.94 -7.19
N SER A 78 -9.18 9.28 -6.36
CA SER A 78 -7.72 9.36 -6.42
C SER A 78 -7.15 8.76 -7.71
N ILE A 79 -7.63 7.58 -8.13
CA ILE A 79 -7.16 6.93 -9.36
C ILE A 79 -7.57 7.71 -10.62
N ALA A 80 -8.77 8.31 -10.62
CA ALA A 80 -9.27 9.08 -11.74
C ALA A 80 -8.44 10.37 -11.92
N LEU A 81 -8.21 11.11 -10.84
CA LEU A 81 -7.38 12.33 -10.87
C LEU A 81 -5.94 12.03 -11.29
N LEU A 82 -5.35 10.92 -10.82
CA LEU A 82 -4.01 10.54 -11.22
C LEU A 82 -3.95 10.15 -12.70
N ALA A 83 -4.95 9.43 -13.23
CA ALA A 83 -5.03 9.10 -14.65
C ALA A 83 -5.07 10.38 -15.51
N MET A 84 -5.94 11.33 -15.15
CA MET A 84 -6.05 12.63 -15.84
C MET A 84 -4.72 13.41 -15.79
N ALA A 85 -4.03 13.40 -14.64
CA ALA A 85 -2.74 14.07 -14.50
C ALA A 85 -1.66 13.44 -15.39
N ILE A 86 -1.67 12.12 -15.58
CA ILE A 86 -0.73 11.43 -16.48
C ILE A 86 -1.09 11.71 -17.95
N HIS A 87 -2.38 11.74 -18.30
CA HIS A 87 -2.84 12.14 -19.64
C HIS A 87 -2.40 13.55 -19.99
N ALA A 88 -2.50 14.50 -19.05
CA ALA A 88 -2.05 15.88 -19.24
C ALA A 88 -0.53 16.01 -19.49
N LEU A 89 0.26 14.98 -19.13
CA LEU A 89 1.69 14.90 -19.44
C LEU A 89 1.97 14.23 -20.80
N GLY A 90 0.93 13.88 -21.57
CA GLY A 90 1.04 13.23 -22.89
C GLY A 90 1.23 11.72 -22.83
N TRP A 91 0.94 11.08 -21.69
CA TRP A 91 1.12 9.63 -21.49
C TRP A 91 -0.21 8.90 -21.40
N LYS A 92 -0.25 7.67 -21.90
CA LYS A 92 -1.44 6.82 -21.80
C LYS A 92 -1.51 6.17 -20.42
N ALA A 93 -2.63 6.36 -19.73
CA ALA A 93 -2.92 5.70 -18.46
C ALA A 93 -4.37 5.19 -18.43
N ILE A 94 -4.64 4.21 -17.57
CA ILE A 94 -6.00 3.71 -17.33
C ILE A 94 -6.18 3.40 -15.84
N SER A 95 -7.32 3.82 -15.30
CA SER A 95 -7.70 3.56 -13.91
C SER A 95 -8.66 2.38 -13.81
N PHE A 96 -8.48 1.54 -12.79
CA PHE A 96 -9.36 0.42 -12.45
C PHE A 96 -9.76 0.48 -10.97
N THR A 97 -11.05 0.31 -10.70
CA THR A 97 -11.51 -0.07 -9.36
C THR A 97 -10.99 -1.46 -8.98
N GLY A 98 -11.14 -1.88 -7.71
CA GLY A 98 -10.74 -3.23 -7.30
C GLY A 98 -11.43 -4.32 -8.11
N MET A 99 -12.74 -4.15 -8.34
CA MET A 99 -13.53 -5.01 -9.23
C MET A 99 -12.99 -5.03 -10.66
N GLN A 100 -12.73 -3.87 -11.27
CA GLN A 100 -12.23 -3.80 -12.64
C GLN A 100 -10.81 -4.37 -12.79
N ALA A 101 -10.00 -4.31 -11.73
CA ALA A 101 -8.68 -4.92 -11.64
C ALA A 101 -8.73 -6.43 -11.31
N GLY A 102 -9.93 -6.98 -11.14
CA GLY A 102 -10.16 -8.40 -10.90
C GLY A 102 -9.79 -8.87 -9.48
N ILE A 103 -9.77 -7.98 -8.48
CA ILE A 103 -9.43 -8.32 -7.10
C ILE A 103 -10.65 -8.97 -6.43
N ILE A 104 -10.58 -10.28 -6.24
CA ILE A 104 -11.64 -11.08 -5.61
C ILE A 104 -11.28 -11.29 -4.13
N THR A 105 -12.27 -11.18 -3.26
CA THR A 105 -12.13 -11.34 -1.81
C THR A 105 -13.13 -12.33 -1.23
N ASN A 106 -13.00 -12.64 0.06
CA ASN A 106 -14.11 -13.19 0.84
C ASN A 106 -15.15 -12.11 1.19
N ALA A 107 -16.31 -12.51 1.70
CA ALA A 107 -17.44 -11.63 2.06
C ALA A 107 -17.35 -11.03 3.48
N VAL A 108 -16.14 -10.93 4.04
CA VAL A 108 -15.94 -10.37 5.40
C VAL A 108 -15.67 -8.87 5.26
N HIS A 109 -16.73 -8.07 5.20
CA HIS A 109 -16.65 -6.61 5.04
C HIS A 109 -15.73 -5.95 6.06
N THR A 110 -15.17 -4.78 5.72
CA THR A 110 -14.19 -3.99 6.49
C THR A 110 -12.83 -4.63 6.78
N LYS A 111 -12.67 -5.93 6.54
CA LYS A 111 -11.46 -6.71 6.85
C LYS A 111 -11.29 -7.91 5.91
N ALA A 112 -11.76 -7.76 4.68
CA ALA A 112 -11.77 -8.82 3.69
C ALA A 112 -10.34 -9.25 3.34
N LYS A 113 -10.20 -10.49 2.90
CA LYS A 113 -8.92 -11.06 2.43
C LYS A 113 -9.01 -11.30 0.93
N VAL A 114 -7.98 -10.88 0.21
CA VAL A 114 -7.82 -11.21 -1.22
C VAL A 114 -7.69 -12.71 -1.37
N THR A 115 -8.54 -13.33 -2.19
CA THR A 115 -8.52 -14.76 -2.49
C THR A 115 -7.84 -15.02 -3.83
N THR A 116 -8.10 -14.20 -4.84
CA THR A 116 -7.47 -14.29 -6.16
C THR A 116 -7.52 -12.95 -6.89
N ILE A 117 -6.69 -12.80 -7.93
CA ILE A 117 -6.69 -11.64 -8.81
C ILE A 117 -6.76 -12.10 -10.27
N ASN A 118 -7.85 -11.76 -10.97
CA ASN A 118 -7.91 -11.87 -12.42
C ASN A 118 -7.16 -10.70 -13.06
N GLN A 119 -5.95 -10.98 -13.53
CA GLN A 119 -5.01 -9.99 -14.05
C GLN A 119 -5.13 -9.70 -15.56
N GLU A 120 -6.09 -10.30 -16.27
CA GLU A 120 -6.21 -10.19 -17.75
C GLU A 120 -6.28 -8.75 -18.23
N LYS A 121 -7.18 -7.95 -17.63
CA LYS A 121 -7.34 -6.53 -17.98
C LYS A 121 -6.09 -5.70 -17.71
N ILE A 122 -5.38 -6.01 -16.63
CA ILE A 122 -4.12 -5.33 -16.28
C ILE A 122 -3.05 -5.67 -17.30
N LYS A 123 -2.87 -6.95 -17.63
CA LYS A 123 -1.87 -7.41 -18.60
C LYS A 123 -2.12 -6.83 -19.99
N SER A 124 -3.36 -6.89 -20.48
CA SER A 124 -3.76 -6.30 -21.76
C SER A 124 -3.46 -4.79 -21.81
N ALA A 125 -3.81 -4.03 -20.76
CA ALA A 125 -3.49 -2.61 -20.70
C ALA A 125 -1.97 -2.33 -20.71
N LEU A 126 -1.17 -3.14 -20.00
CA LEU A 126 0.28 -3.01 -20.00
C LEU A 126 0.92 -3.36 -21.36
N GLU A 127 0.34 -4.30 -22.11
CA GLU A 127 0.76 -4.65 -23.47
C GLU A 127 0.48 -3.53 -24.48
N GLU A 128 -0.61 -2.79 -24.28
CA GLU A 128 -0.91 -1.57 -25.03
C GLU A 128 -0.04 -0.36 -24.64
N GLY A 129 0.93 -0.56 -23.74
CA GLY A 129 1.85 0.49 -23.28
C GLY A 129 1.20 1.52 -22.34
N LYS A 130 0.06 1.19 -21.72
CA LYS A 130 -0.61 2.07 -20.75
C LYS A 130 0.02 1.91 -19.37
N ILE A 131 0.08 3.01 -18.62
CA ILE A 131 0.30 2.99 -17.18
C ILE A 131 -1.01 2.57 -16.51
N VAL A 132 -0.99 1.48 -15.75
CA VAL A 132 -2.20 0.98 -15.06
C VAL A 132 -2.26 1.59 -13.66
N ILE A 133 -3.43 2.06 -13.24
CA ILE A 133 -3.67 2.65 -11.92
C ILE A 133 -4.84 1.90 -11.28
N VAL A 134 -4.64 1.33 -10.11
CA VAL A 134 -5.61 0.50 -9.40
C VAL A 134 -6.00 1.17 -8.09
N ALA A 135 -7.30 1.18 -7.78
CA ALA A 135 -7.77 1.58 -6.46
C ALA A 135 -7.25 0.58 -5.43
N GLY A 136 -6.49 1.05 -4.45
CA GLY A 136 -6.08 0.22 -3.32
C GLY A 136 -7.28 -0.13 -2.43
N PHE A 137 -7.04 -0.97 -1.41
CA PHE A 137 -7.93 -1.18 -0.26
C PHE A 137 -9.27 -1.86 -0.56
N GLN A 138 -9.71 -1.94 -1.82
CA GLN A 138 -11.01 -2.48 -2.20
C GLN A 138 -10.91 -3.73 -3.09
N GLY A 139 -11.95 -4.55 -3.08
CA GLY A 139 -12.15 -5.70 -3.94
C GLY A 139 -13.64 -6.01 -4.13
N ILE A 140 -13.94 -7.21 -4.62
CA ILE A 140 -15.31 -7.70 -4.80
C ILE A 140 -15.44 -9.12 -4.25
N ASP A 141 -16.54 -9.43 -3.58
CA ASP A 141 -16.85 -10.79 -3.16
C ASP A 141 -17.52 -11.61 -4.28
N ALA A 142 -17.92 -12.85 -3.98
CA ALA A 142 -18.58 -13.73 -4.93
C ALA A 142 -20.01 -13.29 -5.33
N ASN A 143 -20.64 -12.42 -4.54
CA ASN A 143 -21.99 -11.90 -4.80
C ASN A 143 -21.96 -10.62 -5.64
N GLY A 144 -20.78 -10.06 -5.87
CA GLY A 144 -20.62 -8.78 -6.55
C GLY A 144 -20.59 -7.57 -5.62
N ASP A 145 -20.51 -7.79 -4.30
CA ASP A 145 -20.47 -6.72 -3.32
C ASP A 145 -19.06 -6.15 -3.17
N ILE A 146 -18.96 -4.82 -3.07
CA ILE A 146 -17.71 -4.14 -2.77
C ILE A 146 -17.28 -4.52 -1.37
N THR A 147 -16.02 -4.92 -1.23
CA THR A 147 -15.40 -5.22 0.05
C THR A 147 -14.16 -4.35 0.27
N THR A 148 -13.80 -4.14 1.54
CA THR A 148 -12.55 -3.48 1.89
C THR A 148 -11.63 -4.36 2.73
N LEU A 149 -10.32 -4.17 2.55
CA LEU A 149 -9.27 -5.05 3.09
C LEU A 149 -8.83 -4.68 4.52
N GLY A 150 -9.46 -3.67 5.11
CA GLY A 150 -9.10 -3.12 6.42
C GLY A 150 -7.77 -2.36 6.44
N ARG A 151 -7.20 -2.19 7.63
CA ARG A 151 -5.96 -1.41 7.82
C ARG A 151 -4.81 -1.98 6.99
N GLY A 152 -4.07 -1.09 6.35
CA GLY A 152 -3.00 -1.47 5.42
C GLY A 152 -3.49 -1.98 4.07
N GLY A 153 -4.79 -1.91 3.77
CA GLY A 153 -5.36 -2.55 2.58
C GLY A 153 -4.73 -2.11 1.26
N SER A 154 -4.36 -0.83 1.07
CA SER A 154 -3.67 -0.41 -0.16
C SER A 154 -2.26 -1.02 -0.28
N ASP A 155 -1.55 -1.22 0.83
CA ASP A 155 -0.25 -1.92 0.81
C ASP A 155 -0.48 -3.39 0.43
N THR A 156 -1.47 -4.04 1.03
CA THR A 156 -1.88 -5.41 0.69
C THR A 156 -2.25 -5.55 -0.78
N THR A 157 -3.04 -4.63 -1.34
CA THR A 157 -3.38 -4.60 -2.77
C THR A 157 -2.13 -4.55 -3.64
N ALA A 158 -1.17 -3.69 -3.31
CA ALA A 158 0.06 -3.53 -4.08
C ALA A 158 0.93 -4.79 -4.05
N ILE A 159 1.07 -5.42 -2.88
CA ILE A 159 1.82 -6.67 -2.74
C ILE A 159 1.12 -7.83 -3.46
N ALA A 160 -0.20 -7.94 -3.35
CA ALA A 160 -0.97 -8.98 -4.04
C ALA A 160 -0.85 -8.85 -5.57
N LEU A 161 -0.95 -7.62 -6.10
CA LEU A 161 -0.74 -7.35 -7.53
C LEU A 161 0.70 -7.67 -7.95
N ALA A 162 1.70 -7.28 -7.15
CA ALA A 162 3.10 -7.55 -7.45
C ALA A 162 3.38 -9.06 -7.52
N ALA A 163 2.83 -9.84 -6.57
CA ALA A 163 2.91 -11.28 -6.58
C ALA A 163 2.25 -11.89 -7.83
N GLN A 164 1.01 -11.51 -8.12
CA GLN A 164 0.23 -12.10 -9.22
C GLN A 164 0.83 -11.79 -10.61
N LEU A 165 1.34 -10.56 -10.77
CA LEU A 165 1.93 -10.09 -12.03
C LEU A 165 3.37 -10.55 -12.23
N GLY A 166 4.00 -11.18 -11.24
CA GLY A 166 5.44 -11.51 -11.28
C GLY A 166 6.31 -10.26 -11.36
N ALA A 167 5.94 -9.22 -10.63
CA ALA A 167 6.67 -7.95 -10.65
C ALA A 167 8.08 -8.09 -10.06
N SER A 168 9.05 -7.39 -10.64
CA SER A 168 10.44 -7.39 -10.18
C SER A 168 10.59 -6.89 -8.74
N ARG A 169 9.68 -5.98 -8.33
CA ARG A 169 9.59 -5.40 -6.99
C ARG A 169 8.29 -4.62 -6.82
N CYS A 170 7.93 -4.37 -5.57
CA CYS A 170 6.91 -3.42 -5.16
C CYS A 170 7.54 -2.22 -4.45
N GLU A 171 7.32 -1.01 -4.95
CA GLU A 171 7.81 0.23 -4.33
C GLU A 171 6.67 0.86 -3.50
N ILE A 172 6.90 1.05 -2.20
CA ILE A 172 5.93 1.67 -1.29
C ILE A 172 6.37 3.11 -1.04
N TYR A 173 5.61 4.06 -1.59
CA TYR A 173 5.85 5.49 -1.46
C TYR A 173 5.02 6.07 -0.31
N THR A 174 5.73 6.61 0.68
CA THR A 174 5.18 7.16 1.92
C THR A 174 5.85 8.50 2.30
N ASP A 175 5.54 9.04 3.47
CA ASP A 175 6.08 10.29 4.00
C ASP A 175 7.49 10.19 4.58
N VAL A 176 7.99 8.98 4.82
CA VAL A 176 9.36 8.69 5.26
C VAL A 176 10.23 8.14 4.12
N SER A 177 11.53 8.38 4.20
CA SER A 177 12.55 7.95 3.21
C SER A 177 13.00 6.50 3.35
N GLY A 178 12.33 5.70 4.18
CA GLY A 178 12.65 4.30 4.45
C GLY A 178 12.28 3.90 5.88
N VAL A 179 12.77 2.75 6.30
CA VAL A 179 12.69 2.27 7.67
C VAL A 179 13.91 2.78 8.43
N TYR A 180 13.71 3.25 9.65
CA TYR A 180 14.76 3.80 10.51
C TYR A 180 14.97 2.94 11.74
N THR A 181 16.16 3.03 12.31
CA THR A 181 16.57 2.35 13.57
C THR A 181 15.72 2.77 14.78
N ALA A 182 15.11 3.95 14.76
CA ALA A 182 14.09 4.42 15.69
C ALA A 182 13.19 5.43 14.97
N ASP A 183 12.09 5.90 15.58
CA ASP A 183 11.28 6.96 14.98
C ASP A 183 12.10 8.26 14.87
N PRO A 184 12.42 8.74 13.65
CA PRO A 184 13.26 9.92 13.47
C PRO A 184 12.60 11.22 13.95
N ARG A 185 11.29 11.20 14.20
CA ARG A 185 10.55 12.34 14.79
C ARG A 185 10.81 12.48 16.29
N ILE A 186 11.21 11.38 16.95
CA ILE A 186 11.53 11.34 18.38
C ILE A 186 13.05 11.35 18.58
N ILE A 187 13.78 10.56 17.77
CA ILE A 187 15.24 10.42 17.86
C ILE A 187 15.87 10.95 16.56
N PRO A 188 16.33 12.21 16.50
CA PRO A 188 16.89 12.80 15.29
C PRO A 188 18.15 12.08 14.76
N SER A 189 18.88 11.37 15.62
CA SER A 189 20.06 10.57 15.26
C SER A 189 19.71 9.20 14.67
N ALA A 190 18.42 8.86 14.54
CA ALA A 190 17.99 7.60 13.94
C ALA A 190 18.53 7.48 12.50
N ARG A 191 19.16 6.34 12.22
CA ARG A 191 19.73 6.03 10.90
C ARG A 191 18.76 5.19 10.08
N ARG A 192 18.70 5.45 8.78
CA ARG A 192 17.94 4.64 7.82
C ARG A 192 18.59 3.26 7.69
N ILE A 193 17.79 2.21 7.76
CA ILE A 193 18.21 0.83 7.54
C ILE A 193 18.21 0.57 6.02
N ALA A 194 19.33 0.12 5.45
CA ALA A 194 19.42 -0.10 4.01
C ALA A 194 18.67 -1.37 3.57
N ASN A 195 18.87 -2.47 4.29
CA ASN A 195 18.25 -3.75 4.06
C ASN A 195 17.71 -4.30 5.39
N ILE A 196 16.49 -4.82 5.37
CA ILE A 196 15.83 -5.45 6.51
C ILE A 196 15.12 -6.72 6.02
N SER A 197 15.09 -7.77 6.85
CA SER A 197 14.38 -8.99 6.47
C SER A 197 12.85 -8.82 6.58
N TYR A 198 12.08 -9.69 5.92
CA TYR A 198 10.63 -9.70 6.10
C TYR A 198 10.24 -9.89 7.58
N ASP A 199 10.89 -10.80 8.30
CA ASP A 199 10.58 -11.09 9.70
C ASP A 199 10.95 -9.92 10.61
N GLU A 200 12.14 -9.33 10.44
CA GLU A 200 12.56 -8.14 11.18
C GLU A 200 11.57 -6.98 10.97
N MET A 201 11.14 -6.76 9.73
CA MET A 201 10.19 -5.69 9.42
C MET A 201 8.78 -5.99 9.95
N ALA A 202 8.31 -7.24 9.87
CA ALA A 202 7.02 -7.65 10.40
C ALA A 202 6.94 -7.43 11.91
N GLU A 203 7.99 -7.80 12.65
CA GLU A 203 8.11 -7.55 14.09
C GLU A 203 8.16 -6.06 14.42
N MET A 204 8.97 -5.28 13.68
CA MET A 204 8.98 -3.83 13.89
C MET A 204 7.60 -3.21 13.64
N ALA A 205 6.90 -3.64 12.59
CA ALA A 205 5.56 -3.14 12.25
C ALA A 205 4.50 -3.54 13.30
N SER A 206 4.56 -4.77 13.83
CA SER A 206 3.65 -5.25 14.87
C SER A 206 3.84 -4.50 16.20
N LEU A 207 5.06 -4.03 16.47
CA LEU A 207 5.46 -3.30 17.68
C LEU A 207 5.44 -1.77 17.53
N GLY A 208 4.75 -1.24 16.50
CA GLY A 208 4.46 0.20 16.39
C GLY A 208 5.21 0.96 15.31
N ALA A 209 6.05 0.33 14.49
CA ALA A 209 6.60 1.01 13.31
C ALA A 209 5.52 1.25 12.25
N LYS A 210 5.08 2.50 12.10
CA LYS A 210 3.95 2.90 11.23
C LYS A 210 4.29 3.03 9.74
N VAL A 211 5.38 2.42 9.29
CA VAL A 211 5.88 2.59 7.91
C VAL A 211 5.07 1.77 6.91
N MET A 212 4.74 0.53 7.27
CA MET A 212 4.00 -0.42 6.44
C MET A 212 3.24 -1.37 7.36
N HIS A 213 2.05 -1.80 6.96
CA HIS A 213 1.25 -2.72 7.77
C HIS A 213 1.79 -4.16 7.71
N TYR A 214 1.91 -4.83 8.87
CA TYR A 214 2.50 -6.18 8.98
C TYR A 214 1.89 -7.20 8.02
N ARG A 215 0.56 -7.18 7.83
CA ARG A 215 -0.14 -8.07 6.88
C ARG A 215 0.40 -8.00 5.44
N ALA A 216 0.81 -6.82 4.97
CA ALA A 216 1.37 -6.67 3.64
C ALA A 216 2.80 -7.23 3.57
N ILE A 217 3.55 -7.16 4.67
CA ILE A 217 4.89 -7.75 4.80
C ILE A 217 4.79 -9.28 4.83
N ASP A 218 3.84 -9.84 5.59
CA ASP A 218 3.57 -11.29 5.61
C ASP A 218 3.21 -11.82 4.21
N LEU A 219 2.37 -11.08 3.48
CA LEU A 219 2.02 -11.44 2.11
C LEU A 219 3.27 -11.39 1.21
N ALA A 220 4.10 -10.36 1.34
CA ALA A 220 5.32 -10.24 0.56
C ALA A 220 6.31 -11.36 0.86
N ARG A 221 6.42 -11.80 2.12
CA ARG A 221 7.22 -12.95 2.53
C ARG A 221 6.74 -14.23 1.85
N ASN A 222 5.43 -14.51 1.92
CA ASN A 222 4.84 -15.73 1.37
C ASN A 222 5.04 -15.86 -0.15
N TYR A 223 4.97 -14.73 -0.87
CA TYR A 223 5.14 -14.68 -2.32
C TYR A 223 6.53 -14.20 -2.77
N LYS A 224 7.47 -14.05 -1.85
CA LYS A 224 8.84 -13.56 -2.09
C LYS A 224 8.91 -12.25 -2.88
N VAL A 225 7.95 -11.35 -2.66
CA VAL A 225 7.90 -10.03 -3.32
C VAL A 225 8.91 -9.09 -2.65
N LYS A 226 9.94 -8.68 -3.39
CA LYS A 226 10.89 -7.65 -2.93
C LYS A 226 10.18 -6.31 -2.76
N ILE A 227 10.26 -5.72 -1.57
CA ILE A 227 9.68 -4.39 -1.28
C ILE A 227 10.78 -3.34 -1.22
N ILE A 228 10.52 -2.14 -1.74
CA ILE A 228 11.35 -0.97 -1.51
C ILE A 228 10.50 0.16 -0.92
N VAL A 229 10.75 0.53 0.32
CA VAL A 229 10.08 1.67 0.98
C VAL A 229 10.82 2.96 0.66
N LYS A 230 10.13 3.93 0.08
CA LYS A 230 10.71 5.20 -0.40
C LYS A 230 9.86 6.39 0.01
N SER A 231 10.48 7.58 0.02
CA SER A 231 9.72 8.83 0.18
C SER A 231 9.07 9.25 -1.13
N SER A 232 7.85 9.76 -1.02
CA SER A 232 7.17 10.50 -2.08
C SER A 232 7.77 11.87 -2.32
N PHE A 233 8.41 12.46 -1.31
CA PHE A 233 8.82 13.87 -1.29
C PHE A 233 10.32 14.05 -1.50
N THR A 234 11.13 13.12 -1.00
CA THR A 234 12.59 13.18 -1.11
C THR A 234 13.13 12.05 -1.99
N PRO A 235 14.01 12.34 -2.97
CA PRO A 235 14.73 11.31 -3.69
C PRO A 235 15.62 10.50 -2.74
N GLY A 236 15.77 9.21 -3.03
CA GLY A 236 16.63 8.32 -2.25
C GLY A 236 16.42 6.86 -2.63
N GLU A 237 17.35 6.02 -2.22
CA GLU A 237 17.30 4.57 -2.48
C GLU A 237 16.18 3.88 -1.69
N GLY A 238 15.87 4.40 -0.50
CA GLY A 238 14.89 3.78 0.37
C GLY A 238 15.41 2.51 1.05
N THR A 239 14.55 1.85 1.82
CA THR A 239 14.87 0.59 2.50
C THR A 239 14.37 -0.58 1.68
N VAL A 240 15.23 -1.57 1.45
CA VAL A 240 14.85 -2.83 0.81
C VAL A 240 14.40 -3.82 1.88
N ILE A 241 13.19 -4.35 1.75
CA ILE A 241 12.69 -5.46 2.55
C ILE A 241 12.72 -6.71 1.69
N LYS A 242 13.47 -7.73 2.12
CA LYS A 242 13.72 -8.97 1.37
C LYS A 242 13.90 -10.17 2.30
N GLU A 243 14.16 -11.34 1.72
CA GLU A 243 14.57 -12.53 2.49
C GLU A 243 15.89 -12.26 3.22
N ALA A 244 16.06 -12.85 4.41
CA ALA A 244 17.26 -12.63 5.22
C ALA A 244 18.49 -13.21 4.52
N ASP A 245 19.59 -12.44 4.48
CA ASP A 245 20.88 -12.96 4.04
C ASP A 245 21.41 -13.91 5.13
N THR A 246 21.56 -15.21 4.81
CA THR A 246 21.95 -16.26 5.76
C THR A 246 23.42 -16.21 6.19
N MET A 247 24.25 -15.40 5.52
CA MET A 247 25.72 -15.46 5.59
C MET A 247 26.39 -14.33 6.38
N LEU A 248 25.65 -13.37 6.95
CA LEU A 248 26.21 -12.18 7.61
C LEU A 248 26.02 -12.20 9.12
N GLU A 249 27.04 -11.74 9.87
CA GLU A 249 26.93 -11.44 11.30
C GLU A 249 25.72 -10.55 11.55
N LYS A 250 24.78 -11.05 12.36
CA LYS A 250 23.54 -10.34 12.68
C LYS A 250 23.85 -9.33 13.78
N PHE A 251 23.53 -8.06 13.53
CA PHE A 251 23.38 -7.10 14.62
C PHE A 251 22.36 -7.66 15.62
N VAL A 252 22.71 -7.70 16.92
CA VAL A 252 21.81 -8.22 17.96
C VAL A 252 20.52 -7.41 18.04
N VAL A 253 20.60 -6.09 17.80
CA VAL A 253 19.46 -5.18 17.76
C VAL A 253 19.50 -4.36 16.47
N ARG A 254 18.44 -4.45 15.67
CA ARG A 254 18.29 -3.72 14.39
C ARG A 254 17.60 -2.37 14.55
N GLY A 255 16.71 -2.25 15.52
CA GLY A 255 15.95 -1.03 15.77
C GLY A 255 15.12 -1.10 17.03
N VAL A 256 14.58 0.05 17.43
CA VAL A 256 13.71 0.24 18.59
C VAL A 256 12.40 0.85 18.11
N THR A 257 11.30 0.20 18.42
CA THR A 257 9.93 0.68 18.14
C THR A 257 9.21 0.97 19.45
N HIS A 258 8.10 1.69 19.36
CA HIS A 258 7.27 1.99 20.52
C HIS A 258 5.80 2.09 20.07
N GLU A 259 4.88 1.70 20.96
CA GLU A 259 3.45 1.91 20.80
C GLU A 259 2.93 2.57 22.07
N THR A 260 2.29 3.73 21.93
CA THR A 260 1.79 4.51 23.08
C THR A 260 0.35 4.15 23.42
N ASN A 261 -0.39 3.55 22.49
CA ASN A 261 -1.79 3.22 22.67
C ASN A 261 -1.99 1.76 23.11
N VAL A 262 -1.40 1.38 24.25
CA VAL A 262 -1.51 0.04 24.84
C VAL A 262 -2.16 0.09 26.23
N GLY A 263 -3.03 -0.87 26.52
CA GLY A 263 -3.59 -1.10 27.86
C GLY A 263 -3.01 -2.37 28.46
N LYS A 264 -2.50 -2.30 29.70
CA LYS A 264 -2.06 -3.48 30.45
C LYS A 264 -3.20 -3.97 31.35
N ILE A 265 -3.66 -5.19 31.10
CA ILE A 265 -4.63 -5.88 31.96
C ILE A 265 -3.88 -6.99 32.70
N VAL A 266 -4.00 -7.03 34.02
CA VAL A 266 -3.45 -8.11 34.85
C VAL A 266 -4.63 -8.78 35.53
N VAL A 267 -4.82 -10.08 35.29
CA VAL A 267 -5.78 -10.89 36.02
C VAL A 267 -5.03 -11.54 37.17
N GLN A 268 -5.45 -11.24 38.40
CA GLN A 268 -4.90 -11.82 39.63
C GLN A 268 -5.89 -12.84 40.19
N GLU A 269 -5.42 -13.73 41.07
CA GLU A 269 -6.26 -14.75 41.73
C GLU A 269 -7.00 -15.68 40.74
N VAL A 270 -6.28 -16.13 39.69
CA VAL A 270 -6.77 -17.18 38.80
C VAL A 270 -6.81 -18.50 39.61
N PRO A 271 -7.94 -19.25 39.61
CA PRO A 271 -8.10 -20.50 40.38
C PRO A 271 -7.03 -21.56 40.12
#